data_AF-A0A1Y1LMC0-F1
#
_entry.id   AF-A0A1Y1LMC0-F1
#
_cell.length_a   1.000
_cell.length_b   1.000
_cell.length_c   1.000
_cell.angle_alpha   90.00
_cell.angle_beta   90.00
_cell.angle_gamma   90.00
#
_symmetry.space_group_name_H-M   'P 1'
#
loop_
_entity.id
_entity.type
_entity.pdbx_description
1 polymer ?
#
loop_
_entity_poly.entity_id
_entity_poly.type
_entity_poly.pdbx_seq_one_letter_code
_entity_poly.pdbx_strand_id
1 'polypeptide(L)'
;MSLQSTAGNLLQRAVELDGKKRYTEALICYQEGLQVLVDVLKEQDGEKRVYLRAKVEEYMKRAEQIKELIEKLKREVDFWIRMLIILELRILTYVPTINVKILFDSLNWW
;
A
#
# COMPACT_ATOMS: atom_id res chain seq x y z
N MET A 1 -28.25 -6.72 5.75
CA MET A 1 -26.99 -6.63 6.54
C MET A 1 -27.00 -5.31 7.29
N SER A 2 -26.64 -5.29 8.58
CA SER A 2 -26.53 -4.01 9.31
C SER A 2 -25.22 -3.31 8.93
N LEU A 3 -25.22 -1.98 8.83
CA LEU A 3 -24.02 -1.17 8.54
C LEU A 3 -22.84 -1.53 9.46
N GLN A 4 -23.13 -1.87 10.72
CA GLN A 4 -22.16 -2.39 11.70
C GLN A 4 -21.50 -3.69 11.26
N SER A 5 -22.27 -4.67 10.77
CA SER A 5 -21.72 -5.95 10.29
C SER A 5 -20.83 -5.76 9.06
N THR A 6 -21.20 -4.83 8.16
CA THR A 6 -20.40 -4.49 6.98
C THR A 6 -19.06 -3.86 7.38
N ALA A 7 -19.07 -2.87 8.29
CA ALA A 7 -17.85 -2.25 8.79
C ALA A 7 -16.92 -3.27 9.47
N GLY A 8 -17.47 -4.16 10.29
CA GLY A 8 -16.71 -5.24 10.94
C GLY A 8 -16.03 -6.17 9.94
N ASN A 9 -16.76 -6.61 8.91
CA ASN A 9 -16.22 -7.48 7.87
C ASN A 9 -15.09 -6.82 7.06
N LEU A 10 -15.25 -5.54 6.70
CA LEU A 10 -14.23 -4.77 5.97
C LEU A 10 -12.96 -4.58 6.81
N LEU A 11 -13.10 -4.22 8.09
CA LEU A 11 -11.97 -4.03 8.98
C LEU A 11 -11.26 -5.36 9.29
N GLN A 12 -12.00 -6.45 9.49
CA GLN A 12 -11.40 -7.78 9.64
C GLN A 12 -10.61 -8.17 8.39
N ARG A 13 -11.17 -7.92 7.20
CA ARG A 13 -10.47 -8.16 5.94
C ARG A 13 -9.21 -7.31 5.80
N ALA A 14 -9.25 -6.05 6.24
CA ALA A 14 -8.09 -5.17 6.25
C ALA A 14 -6.95 -5.73 7.12
N VAL A 15 -7.26 -6.26 8.30
CA VAL A 15 -6.29 -6.91 9.20
C VAL A 15 -5.68 -8.17 8.58
N GLU A 16 -6.49 -9.00 7.92
CA GLU A 16 -5.99 -10.18 7.21
C GLU A 16 -5.02 -9.82 6.08
N LEU A 17 -5.32 -8.76 5.32
CA LEU A 17 -4.48 -8.28 4.22
C LEU A 17 -3.18 -7.63 4.73
N ASP A 18 -3.25 -6.89 5.85
CA ASP A 18 -2.09 -6.33 6.54
C ASP A 18 -1.13 -7.43 6.98
N GLY A 19 -1.65 -8.51 7.58
CA GLY A 19 -0.86 -9.71 7.92
C GLY A 19 -0.21 -10.38 6.71
N LYS A 20 -0.84 -10.33 5.54
CA LYS A 20 -0.31 -10.84 4.27
C LYS A 20 0.63 -9.87 3.55
N LYS A 21 0.96 -8.72 4.14
CA LYS A 21 1.76 -7.64 3.54
C LYS A 21 1.18 -7.06 2.24
N ARG A 22 -0.12 -7.24 2.00
CA ARG A 22 -0.84 -6.64 0.86
C ARG A 22 -1.31 -5.24 1.26
N TYR A 23 -0.34 -4.36 1.50
CA TYR A 23 -0.56 -3.06 2.14
C TYR A 23 -1.51 -2.14 1.39
N THR A 24 -1.45 -2.12 0.06
CA THR A 24 -2.32 -1.27 -0.78
C THR A 24 -3.78 -1.67 -0.65
N GLU A 25 -4.08 -2.97 -0.72
CA GLU A 25 -5.45 -3.48 -0.57
C GLU A 25 -5.93 -3.41 0.88
N ALA A 26 -5.04 -3.66 1.84
CA ALA A 26 -5.34 -3.48 3.25
C ALA A 26 -5.77 -2.04 3.53
N LEU A 27 -5.05 -1.05 2.97
CA LEU A 27 -5.36 0.37 3.13
C LEU A 27 -6.75 0.73 2.60
N ILE A 28 -7.13 0.21 1.42
CA ILE A 28 -8.47 0.42 0.86
C ILE A 28 -9.53 -0.14 1.79
N CYS A 29 -9.38 -1.38 2.27
CA CYS A 29 -10.34 -1.98 3.19
C CYS A 29 -10.41 -1.24 4.53
N TYR A 30 -9.29 -0.71 5.04
CA TYR A 30 -9.30 0.15 6.23
C TYR A 30 -10.08 1.44 5.99
N GLN A 31 -9.89 2.11 4.85
CA GLN A 31 -10.60 3.35 4.50
C GLN A 31 -12.10 3.14 4.35
N GLU A 32 -12.52 2.12 3.59
CA GLU A 32 -13.93 1.78 3.41
C GLU A 32 -14.60 1.37 4.72
N GLY A 33 -13.92 0.51 5.50
CA GLY A 33 -14.41 0.07 6.80
C GLY A 33 -14.54 1.22 7.81
N LEU A 34 -13.56 2.13 7.84
CA LEU A 34 -13.58 3.33 8.69
C LEU A 34 -14.70 4.30 8.28
N GLN A 35 -14.93 4.49 6.99
CA GLN A 35 -16.00 5.37 6.52
C GLN A 35 -17.37 4.89 7.01
N VAL A 36 -17.67 3.60 6.85
CA VAL A 36 -18.91 3.00 7.36
C VAL A 36 -18.97 3.05 8.89
N LEU A 37 -17.85 2.80 9.58
CA LEU A 37 -17.79 2.84 11.06
C LEU A 37 -18.05 4.24 11.62
N VAL A 38 -17.57 5.29 10.94
CA VAL A 38 -17.83 6.69 11.29
C VAL A 38 -19.28 7.06 11.06
N ASP A 39 -19.92 6.56 10.02
CA ASP A 39 -21.35 6.80 9.79
C ASP A 39 -22.21 6.11 10.86
N VAL A 40 -21.88 4.88 11.21
CA VAL A 40 -22.49 4.19 12.36
C VAL A 40 -22.28 4.98 13.65
N LEU A 41 -21.08 5.52 13.89
CA LEU A 41 -20.75 6.27 15.11
C LEU A 41 -21.65 7.50 15.29
N LYS A 42 -22.09 8.15 14.20
CA LYS A 42 -23.00 9.30 14.25
C LYS A 42 -24.40 8.94 14.74
N GLU A 43 -24.81 7.68 14.58
CA GLU A 43 -26.12 7.15 14.98
C GLU A 43 -26.11 6.53 16.39
N GLN A 44 -24.96 6.46 17.06
CA GLN A 44 -24.82 5.86 18.39
C GLN A 44 -24.60 6.92 19.47
N ASP A 45 -25.10 6.67 20.68
CA ASP A 45 -24.93 7.53 21.86
C ASP A 45 -24.43 6.75 23.08
N GLY A 46 -23.97 7.51 24.09
CA GLY A 46 -23.52 6.96 25.37
C GLY A 46 -22.21 6.17 25.26
N GLU A 47 -22.07 5.13 26.09
CA GLU A 47 -20.85 4.32 26.20
C GLU A 47 -20.43 3.65 24.88
N LYS A 48 -21.41 3.22 24.08
CA LYS A 48 -21.16 2.60 22.77
C LYS A 48 -20.45 3.55 21.81
N ARG A 49 -20.83 4.83 21.81
CA ARG A 49 -20.19 5.86 21.00
C ARG A 49 -18.73 6.07 21.41
N VAL A 50 -18.46 6.12 22.71
CA VAL A 50 -17.09 6.27 23.24
C VAL A 50 -16.22 5.08 22.80
N TYR A 51 -16.73 3.86 22.97
CA TYR A 51 -16.04 2.64 22.54
C TYR A 51 -15.75 2.62 21.04
N LEU A 52 -16.75 2.91 20.20
CA LEU A 52 -16.59 2.91 18.74
C LEU A 52 -15.61 4.00 18.29
N ARG A 53 -15.61 5.17 18.94
CA ARG A 53 -14.66 6.24 18.65
C ARG A 53 -13.22 5.82 18.92
N ALA A 54 -12.96 5.18 20.06
CA ALA A 54 -11.63 4.66 20.38
C ALA A 54 -11.16 3.64 19.31
N LYS A 55 -12.07 2.79 18.82
CA LYS A 55 -11.77 1.85 17.74
C LYS A 55 -11.50 2.52 16.40
N VAL A 56 -12.26 3.57 16.05
CA VAL A 56 -11.99 4.39 14.86
C VAL A 56 -10.59 4.99 14.93
N GLU A 57 -10.20 5.57 16.07
CA GLU A 57 -8.88 6.17 16.26
C GLU A 57 -7.75 5.13 16.14
N GLU A 58 -7.94 3.93 16.71
CA GLU A 58 -6.99 2.81 16.61
C GLU A 58 -6.76 2.39 15.16
N TYR A 59 -7.84 2.13 14.41
CA TYR A 59 -7.75 1.70 13.02
C TYR A 59 -7.27 2.81 12.08
N MET A 60 -7.63 4.07 12.34
CA MET A 60 -7.15 5.21 11.57
C MET A 60 -5.64 5.40 11.76
N LYS A 61 -5.12 5.26 12.98
CA LYS A 61 -3.69 5.29 13.25
C LYS A 61 -2.96 4.20 12.47
N ARG A 62 -3.52 2.98 12.43
CA ARG A 62 -2.92 1.88 11.66
C ARG A 62 -2.93 2.16 10.15
N ALA A 63 -4.02 2.70 9.62
CA ALA A 63 -4.13 3.06 8.22
C ALA A 63 -3.08 4.10 7.80
N GLU A 64 -2.81 5.11 8.63
CA GLU A 64 -1.78 6.12 8.32
C GLU A 64 -0.38 5.50 8.33
N GLN A 65 -0.07 4.61 9.28
CA GLN A 65 1.19 3.86 9.29
C GLN A 65 1.40 3.04 8.01
N ILE A 66 0.35 2.38 7.53
CA ILE A 66 0.40 1.58 6.29
C ILE A 66 0.67 2.50 5.08
N LYS A 67 0.02 3.66 5.03
CA LYS A 67 0.22 4.65 3.96
C LYS A 67 1.66 5.17 3.92
N GLU A 68 2.25 5.50 5.07
CA GLU A 68 3.67 5.88 5.18
C GLU A 68 4.60 4.76 4.69
N LEU A 69 4.28 3.50 5.04
CA LEU A 69 5.05 2.33 4.63
C LEU A 69 5.00 2.11 3.12
N ILE A 70 3.82 2.25 2.49
CA ILE A 70 3.66 2.17 1.03
C ILE A 70 4.53 3.22 0.34
N GLU A 71 4.48 4.46 0.82
CA GLU A 71 5.27 5.56 0.26
C GLU A 71 6.78 5.34 0.43
N LYS A 72 7.21 4.77 1.55
CA LYS A 72 8.61 4.39 1.77
C LYS A 72 9.07 3.32 0.78
N LEU A 73 8.30 2.24 0.63
CA LEU A 73 8.62 1.16 -0.31
C LEU A 73 8.67 1.66 -1.75
N LYS A 74 7.74 2.53 -2.14
CA LYS A 74 7.70 3.13 -3.47
C LYS A 74 8.95 3.96 -3.76
N ARG A 75 9.39 4.79 -2.80
CA ARG A 75 10.65 5.55 -2.94
C ARG A 75 11.87 4.67 -3.03
N GLU A 76 11.92 3.59 -2.25
CA GLU A 76 13.02 2.63 -2.28
C GLU A 76 13.09 1.93 -3.65
N VAL A 77 11.96 1.46 -4.17
CA VAL A 77 11.88 0.88 -5.52
C VAL A 77 12.30 1.89 -6.59
N ASP A 78 11.80 3.12 -6.55
CA ASP A 78 12.20 4.18 -7.50
C ASP A 78 13.70 4.47 -7.43
N PHE A 79 14.28 4.54 -6.23
CA PHE A 79 15.71 4.72 -6.04
C PHE A 79 16.52 3.60 -6.67
N TRP A 80 16.16 2.33 -6.42
CA TRP A 80 16.87 1.19 -6.97
C TRP A 80 16.77 1.12 -8.50
N ILE A 81 15.60 1.40 -9.07
CA ILE A 81 15.40 1.47 -10.52
C ILE A 81 16.30 2.56 -11.13
N ARG A 82 16.30 3.77 -10.55
CA ARG A 82 17.15 4.86 -11.02
C ARG A 82 18.64 4.51 -10.93
N MET A 83 19.06 3.85 -9.85
CA MET A 83 20.45 3.41 -9.66
C MET A 83 20.86 2.42 -10.76
N LEU A 84 20.03 1.41 -11.06
CA LEU A 84 20.30 0.42 -12.11
C LEU A 84 20.45 1.07 -13.49
N ILE A 85 19.53 1.97 -13.86
CA ILE A 85 19.57 2.70 -15.13
C ILE A 85 20.87 3.53 -15.25
N ILE A 86 21.27 4.23 -14.18
CA ILE A 86 22.50 5.03 -14.20
C ILE A 86 23.74 4.12 -14.37
N LEU A 87 23.78 2.95 -13.73
CA LEU A 87 24.88 2.01 -13.88
C LEU A 87 24.97 1.45 -15.31
N GLU A 88 23.83 1.07 -15.92
CA GLU A 88 23.79 0.60 -17.32
C GLU A 88 24.27 1.68 -18.29
N LEU A 89 23.78 2.92 -18.15
CA LEU A 89 24.23 4.05 -18.97
C LEU A 89 25.71 4.35 -18.77
N ARG A 90 26.23 4.20 -17.55
CA ARG A 90 27.66 4.39 -17.26
C ARG A 90 28.53 3.31 -17.93
N ILE A 91 28.08 2.07 -18.00
CA ILE A 91 28.79 1.00 -18.72
C ILE A 91 28.83 1.31 -20.23
N LEU A 92 27.71 1.78 -20.81
CA LEU A 92 27.64 2.14 -22.23
C LEU A 92 28.59 3.29 -22.61
N THR A 93 28.89 4.20 -21.68
CA THR A 93 29.87 5.29 -21.92
C THR A 93 31.33 4.87 -21.75
N TYR A 94 31.60 3.77 -21.04
CA TYR A 94 32.96 3.24 -20.80
C TYR A 94 33.41 2.16 -21.80
N VAL A 95 32.47 1.51 -22.51
CA VAL A 95 32.77 0.50 -23.54
C VAL A 95 32.36 1.05 -24.91
N PRO A 96 33.23 1.78 -25.62
CA PRO A 96 32.85 2.54 -26.82
C PRO A 96 32.70 1.68 -28.10
N THR A 97 32.78 0.35 -28.03
CA THR A 97 33.04 -0.50 -29.24
C THR A 97 32.18 -1.74 -29.41
N ILE A 98 31.09 -1.92 -28.65
CA ILE A 98 30.13 -3.00 -28.95
C ILE A 98 28.93 -2.40 -29.69
N ASN A 99 28.76 -2.86 -30.94
CA ASN A 99 27.62 -2.53 -31.78
C ASN A 99 26.33 -2.90 -31.03
N VAL A 100 25.63 -1.88 -30.51
CA VAL A 100 24.48 -1.99 -29.60
C VAL A 100 23.37 -2.90 -30.15
N LYS A 101 23.36 -3.10 -31.48
CA LYS A 101 22.49 -4.03 -32.20
C LYS A 101 22.64 -5.49 -31.76
N ILE A 102 23.86 -5.95 -31.47
CA ILE A 102 24.12 -7.35 -31.06
C ILE A 102 23.62 -7.60 -29.64
N LEU A 103 23.66 -6.60 -28.76
CA LEU A 103 23.22 -6.74 -27.37
C LEU A 103 21.68 -6.83 -27.27
N PHE A 104 20.96 -6.07 -28.13
CA PHE A 104 19.50 -6.09 -28.18
C PHE A 104 18.95 -7.38 -28.80
N ASP A 105 19.64 -7.93 -29.81
CA ASP A 105 19.24 -9.19 -30.45
C ASP A 105 19.41 -10.41 -29.51
N SER A 106 20.29 -10.33 -28.51
CA SER A 106 20.52 -11.40 -27.53
C SER A 106 19.57 -11.36 -26.32
N LEU A 107 18.87 -10.24 -26.06
CA LEU A 107 17.90 -10.11 -24.97
C LEU A 107 16.45 -10.44 -25.38
N ASN A 108 16.16 -10.59 -26.68
CA ASN A 108 14.82 -10.89 -27.20
C ASN A 108 14.55 -12.39 -27.46
N TRP A 109 15.18 -13.28 -26.69
CA TRP A 109 14.94 -14.74 -26.79
C TRP A 109 14.39 -15.39 -25.51
N TRP A 110 13.72 -14.61 -24.66
CA TRP A 110 12.72 -15.08 -23.68
C TRP A 110 11.60 -14.06 -23.54
#